data_AF-A0A1G2UYH0-F1
#
_entry.id   AF-A0A1G2UYH0-F1
#
_cell.length_a   1.000
_cell.length_b   1.000
_cell.length_c   1.000
_cell.angle_alpha   90.00
_cell.angle_beta   90.00
_cell.angle_gamma   90.00
#
_symmetry.space_group_name_H-M   'P 1'
#
loop_
_entity.id
_entity.type
_entity.pdbx_description
1 polymer ?
#
loop_
_entity_poly.entity_id
_entity_poly.type
_entity_poly.pdbx_seq_one_letter_code
_entity_poly.pdbx_strand_id
1 'polypeptide(L)'
;MFAVFALTSPVFAEERASTTERREEIRQNIEQRKASSTERRTDMQIDIAKRKVENVTRVILATIERLEKIILRIESRIAKIQERGGNTTEAEGYVAAAKENLADAKVAVAAFANLDLSGSTARENFETVRAAVAEAKEHIRVAHKNLMMAVRSLKGPNTGN
;
A
#
# COMPACT_ATOMS: atom_id res chain seq x y z
N MET A 1 45.40 72.91 -17.43
CA MET A 1 44.08 72.41 -17.03
C MET A 1 43.36 71.93 -18.28
N PHE A 2 43.62 70.70 -18.74
CA PHE A 2 42.93 70.11 -19.89
C PHE A 2 42.67 68.61 -19.65
N ALA A 3 41.50 68.21 -20.12
CA ALA A 3 40.67 67.09 -19.67
C ALA A 3 41.28 65.69 -19.84
N VAL A 4 41.09 64.85 -18.82
CA VAL A 4 41.25 63.40 -18.91
C VAL A 4 40.06 62.83 -19.66
N PHE A 5 40.33 62.34 -20.86
CA PHE A 5 39.39 61.72 -21.78
C PHE A 5 39.00 60.33 -21.25
N ALA A 6 37.79 60.20 -20.70
CA ALA A 6 37.23 58.92 -20.26
C ALA A 6 36.80 58.08 -21.47
N LEU A 7 37.73 57.34 -22.06
CA LEU A 7 37.44 56.25 -22.99
C LEU A 7 36.79 55.10 -22.21
N THR A 8 35.46 55.07 -22.22
CA THR A 8 34.69 53.86 -21.91
C THR A 8 34.73 52.96 -23.15
N SER A 9 35.75 52.10 -23.22
CA SER A 9 35.93 51.16 -24.34
C SER A 9 34.73 50.19 -24.45
N PRO A 10 34.22 49.93 -25.68
CA PRO A 10 33.07 49.03 -25.94
C PRO A 10 33.33 47.56 -25.52
N VAL A 11 34.60 47.18 -25.38
CA VAL A 11 35.05 45.84 -24.95
C VAL A 11 34.49 45.43 -23.57
N PHE A 12 34.35 46.39 -22.65
CA PHE A 12 33.83 46.10 -21.30
C PHE A 12 32.31 45.86 -21.27
N ALA A 13 31.57 46.29 -22.29
CA ALA A 13 30.13 46.04 -22.40
C ALA A 13 29.84 44.64 -22.97
N GLU A 14 30.60 44.19 -23.96
CA GLU A 14 30.51 42.82 -24.52
C GLU A 14 30.97 41.74 -23.53
N GLU A 15 32.02 41.99 -22.75
CA GLU A 15 32.43 41.07 -21.68
C GLU A 15 31.34 40.93 -20.60
N ARG A 16 30.64 42.02 -20.25
CA ARG A 16 29.53 41.96 -19.28
C ARG A 16 28.31 41.23 -19.83
N ALA A 17 27.95 41.46 -21.10
CA ALA A 17 26.85 40.77 -21.78
C ALA A 17 27.09 39.26 -21.91
N SER A 18 28.29 38.85 -22.33
CA SER A 18 28.66 37.43 -22.42
C SER A 18 28.75 36.74 -21.05
N THR A 19 29.14 37.47 -20.01
CA THR A 19 29.17 36.92 -18.64
C THR A 19 27.76 36.77 -18.04
N THR A 20 26.82 37.65 -18.40
CA THR A 20 25.41 37.53 -17.98
C THR A 20 24.69 36.39 -18.71
N GLU A 21 24.87 36.26 -20.02
CA GLU A 21 24.29 35.16 -20.81
C GLU A 21 24.77 33.79 -20.32
N ARG A 22 26.08 33.66 -20.05
CA ARG A 22 26.66 32.42 -19.52
C ARG A 22 26.14 32.07 -18.12
N ARG A 23 25.81 33.07 -17.30
CA ARG A 23 25.18 32.87 -15.98
C ARG A 23 23.72 32.46 -16.10
N GLU A 24 22.99 32.98 -17.07
CA GLU A 24 21.61 32.61 -17.35
C GLU A 24 21.51 31.19 -17.91
N GLU A 25 22.37 30.80 -18.84
CA GLU A 25 22.46 29.42 -19.34
C GLU A 25 22.81 28.42 -18.22
N ILE A 26 23.73 28.77 -17.32
CA ILE A 26 24.07 27.93 -16.17
C ILE A 26 22.87 27.81 -15.21
N ARG A 27 22.15 28.90 -14.95
CA ARG A 27 20.92 28.86 -14.13
C ARG A 27 19.85 27.99 -14.76
N GLN A 28 19.57 28.17 -16.06
CA GLN A 28 18.60 27.37 -16.80
C GLN A 28 18.98 25.89 -16.82
N ASN A 29 20.26 25.56 -17.03
CA ASN A 29 20.75 24.18 -16.95
C ASN A 29 20.62 23.58 -15.54
N ILE A 30 20.87 24.36 -14.49
CA ILE A 30 20.70 23.91 -13.10
C ILE A 30 19.21 23.70 -12.80
N GLU A 31 18.33 24.59 -13.25
CA GLU A 31 16.88 24.47 -13.07
C GLU A 31 16.32 23.27 -13.84
N GLN A 32 16.72 23.05 -15.10
CA GLN A 32 16.33 21.86 -15.87
C GLN A 32 16.85 20.56 -15.24
N ARG A 33 18.10 20.55 -14.75
CA ARG A 33 18.65 19.38 -14.02
C ARG A 33 17.92 19.12 -12.71
N LYS A 34 17.53 20.17 -11.98
CA LYS A 34 16.74 20.04 -10.75
C LYS A 34 15.32 19.55 -11.03
N ALA A 35 14.65 20.11 -12.04
CA ALA A 35 13.32 19.70 -12.46
C ALA A 35 13.31 18.22 -12.90
N SER A 36 14.17 17.84 -13.84
CA SER A 36 14.29 16.46 -14.32
C SER A 36 14.70 15.47 -13.23
N SER A 37 15.56 15.86 -12.28
CA SER A 37 15.90 15.00 -11.14
C SER A 37 14.76 14.89 -10.12
N THR A 38 13.89 15.88 -10.02
CA THR A 38 12.75 15.87 -9.09
C THR A 38 11.63 15.01 -9.65
N GLU A 39 11.32 15.16 -10.93
CA GLU A 39 10.36 14.33 -11.66
C GLU A 39 10.75 12.85 -11.64
N ARG A 40 12.02 12.53 -11.93
CA ARG A 40 12.51 11.13 -11.83
C ARG A 40 12.36 10.54 -10.43
N ARG A 41 12.49 11.36 -9.38
CA ARG A 41 12.31 10.91 -7.99
C ARG A 41 10.84 10.69 -7.67
N THR A 42 9.95 11.56 -8.13
CA THR A 42 8.50 11.40 -7.92
C THR A 42 7.98 10.17 -8.65
N ASP A 43 8.40 9.95 -9.90
CA ASP A 43 8.00 8.77 -10.69
C ASP A 43 8.47 7.48 -10.02
N MET A 44 9.74 7.43 -9.59
CA MET A 44 10.28 6.27 -8.89
C MET A 44 9.54 5.99 -7.58
N GLN A 45 9.15 7.02 -6.83
CA GLN A 45 8.40 6.86 -5.59
C GLN A 45 6.98 6.32 -5.85
N ILE A 46 6.30 6.82 -6.89
CA ILE A 46 4.99 6.33 -7.31
C ILE A 46 5.09 4.85 -7.73
N ASP A 47 6.10 4.49 -8.51
CA ASP A 47 6.33 3.11 -8.94
C ASP A 47 6.60 2.16 -7.78
N ILE A 48 7.39 2.58 -6.79
CA ILE A 48 7.65 1.81 -5.56
C ILE A 48 6.34 1.61 -4.80
N ALA A 49 5.52 2.64 -4.67
CA ALA A 49 4.24 2.57 -3.97
C ALA A 49 3.26 1.61 -4.69
N LYS A 50 3.15 1.69 -6.02
CA LYS A 50 2.34 0.77 -6.84
C LYS A 50 2.77 -0.68 -6.64
N ARG A 51 4.06 -0.98 -6.79
CA ARG A 51 4.60 -2.35 -6.58
C ARG A 51 4.34 -2.86 -5.17
N LYS A 52 4.39 -1.97 -4.17
CA LYS A 52 4.08 -2.32 -2.79
C LYS A 52 2.61 -2.70 -2.63
N VAL A 53 1.69 -1.90 -3.19
CA VAL A 53 0.24 -2.18 -3.19
C VAL A 53 -0.05 -3.50 -3.86
N GLU A 54 0.50 -3.76 -5.05
CA GLU A 54 0.32 -5.02 -5.78
C GLU A 54 0.78 -6.23 -4.96
N ASN A 55 1.99 -6.16 -4.39
CA ASN A 55 2.53 -7.27 -3.61
C ASN A 55 1.71 -7.54 -2.34
N VAL A 56 1.30 -6.48 -1.63
CA VAL A 56 0.46 -6.62 -0.43
C VAL A 56 -0.91 -7.19 -0.78
N THR A 57 -1.54 -6.69 -1.85
CA THR A 57 -2.81 -7.21 -2.39
C THR A 57 -2.70 -8.71 -2.65
N ARG A 58 -1.66 -9.13 -3.38
CA ARG A 58 -1.41 -10.53 -3.71
C ARG A 58 -1.28 -11.41 -2.46
N VAL A 59 -0.49 -10.97 -1.48
CA VAL A 59 -0.28 -11.72 -0.22
C VAL A 59 -1.58 -11.84 0.59
N ILE A 60 -2.35 -10.75 0.66
CA ILE A 60 -3.62 -10.76 1.39
C ILE A 60 -4.64 -11.68 0.70
N LEU A 61 -4.81 -11.58 -0.62
CA LEU A 61 -5.73 -12.44 -1.36
C LEU A 61 -5.37 -13.93 -1.22
N ALA A 62 -4.08 -14.27 -1.28
CA ALA A 62 -3.61 -15.63 -1.02
C ALA A 62 -3.92 -16.10 0.41
N THR A 63 -3.87 -15.19 1.38
CA THR A 63 -4.24 -15.48 2.78
C THR A 63 -5.73 -15.73 2.92
N ILE A 64 -6.57 -14.92 2.27
CA ILE A 64 -8.02 -15.10 2.22
C ILE A 64 -8.37 -16.47 1.64
N GLU A 65 -7.80 -16.82 0.48
CA GLU A 65 -8.00 -18.12 -0.17
C GLU A 65 -7.62 -19.30 0.75
N ARG A 66 -6.50 -19.16 1.50
CA ARG A 66 -6.09 -20.18 2.47
C ARG A 66 -7.12 -20.34 3.59
N LEU A 67 -7.69 -19.25 4.11
CA LEU A 67 -8.70 -19.29 5.15
C LEU A 67 -10.03 -19.86 4.64
N GLU A 68 -10.41 -19.58 3.39
CA GLU A 68 -11.58 -20.20 2.74
C GLU A 68 -11.41 -21.72 2.61
N LYS A 69 -10.22 -22.21 2.25
CA LYS A 69 -9.92 -23.65 2.26
C LYS A 69 -9.98 -24.26 3.66
N ILE A 70 -9.75 -23.48 4.71
CA ILE A 70 -9.93 -23.95 6.11
C ILE A 70 -11.42 -24.01 6.46
N ILE A 71 -12.21 -23.02 6.06
CA ILE A 71 -13.67 -23.01 6.22
C ILE A 71 -14.28 -24.29 5.64
N LEU A 72 -13.95 -24.63 4.39
CA LEU A 72 -14.48 -25.86 3.74
C LEU A 72 -14.17 -27.13 4.53
N ARG A 73 -12.98 -27.22 5.15
CA ARG A 73 -12.59 -28.36 5.99
C ARG A 73 -13.36 -28.40 7.30
N ILE A 74 -13.61 -27.25 7.91
CA ILE A 74 -14.40 -27.13 9.15
C ILE A 74 -15.86 -27.48 8.85
N GLU A 75 -16.44 -26.97 7.77
CA GLU A 75 -17.81 -27.28 7.34
C GLU A 75 -17.99 -28.78 7.07
N SER A 76 -17.03 -29.41 6.38
CA SER A 76 -17.03 -30.87 6.20
C SER A 76 -17.02 -31.62 7.54
N ARG A 77 -16.28 -31.10 8.54
CA ARG A 77 -16.25 -31.70 9.88
C ARG A 77 -17.55 -31.46 10.65
N ILE A 78 -18.17 -30.28 10.52
CA ILE A 78 -19.49 -29.96 11.08
C ILE A 78 -20.52 -30.96 10.55
N ALA A 79 -20.60 -31.15 9.23
CA ALA A 79 -21.53 -32.09 8.61
C ALA A 79 -21.38 -33.51 9.16
N LYS A 80 -20.14 -34.01 9.26
CA LYS A 80 -19.85 -35.33 9.83
C LYS A 80 -20.26 -35.48 11.30
N ILE A 81 -20.23 -34.41 12.09
CA ILE A 81 -20.66 -34.43 13.50
C ILE A 81 -22.19 -34.39 13.58
N GLN A 82 -22.84 -33.59 12.74
CA GLN A 82 -24.30 -33.53 12.64
C GLN A 82 -24.92 -34.87 12.24
N GLU A 83 -24.31 -35.57 11.27
CA GLU A 83 -24.71 -36.94 10.87
C GLU A 83 -24.68 -37.93 12.04
N ARG A 84 -23.83 -37.68 13.04
CA ARG A 84 -23.70 -38.51 14.26
C ARG A 84 -24.58 -38.02 15.41
N GLY A 85 -25.44 -37.02 15.17
CA GLY A 85 -26.29 -36.40 16.19
C GLY A 85 -25.56 -35.46 17.15
N GLY A 86 -24.33 -35.03 16.83
CA GLY A 86 -23.58 -34.11 17.67
C GLY A 86 -24.03 -32.64 17.50
N ASN A 87 -23.92 -31.86 18.58
CA ASN A 87 -24.20 -30.42 18.54
C ASN A 87 -23.05 -29.65 17.87
N THR A 88 -23.37 -28.79 16.90
CA THR A 88 -22.41 -27.99 16.14
C THR A 88 -22.75 -26.49 16.11
N THR A 89 -23.79 -26.04 16.82
CA THR A 89 -24.32 -24.67 16.76
C THR A 89 -23.24 -23.60 16.98
N GLU A 90 -22.36 -23.79 17.97
CA GLU A 90 -21.28 -22.82 18.21
C GLU A 90 -20.29 -22.75 17.03
N ALA A 91 -19.91 -23.91 16.49
CA ALA A 91 -18.97 -23.97 15.38
C ALA A 91 -19.52 -23.30 14.12
N GLU A 92 -20.81 -23.49 13.84
CA GLU A 92 -21.51 -22.84 12.73
C GLU A 92 -21.53 -21.33 12.89
N GLY A 93 -21.82 -20.82 14.10
CA GLY A 93 -21.78 -19.38 14.39
C GLY A 93 -20.40 -18.78 14.16
N TYR A 94 -19.33 -19.45 14.63
CA TYR A 94 -17.96 -19.00 14.37
C TYR A 94 -17.58 -19.07 12.88
N VAL A 95 -18.02 -20.09 12.14
CA VAL A 95 -17.77 -20.17 10.69
C VAL A 95 -18.50 -19.05 9.95
N ALA A 96 -19.74 -18.74 10.30
CA ALA A 96 -20.49 -17.63 9.72
C ALA A 96 -19.78 -16.29 9.95
N ALA A 97 -19.37 -16.01 11.19
CA ALA A 97 -18.61 -14.80 11.52
C ALA A 97 -17.25 -14.74 10.80
N ALA A 98 -16.59 -15.87 10.60
CA ALA A 98 -15.35 -15.92 9.82
C ALA A 98 -15.59 -15.58 8.34
N LYS A 99 -16.67 -16.09 7.73
CA LYS A 99 -17.04 -15.76 6.34
C LYS A 99 -17.34 -14.28 6.14
N GLU A 100 -18.08 -13.69 7.07
CA GLU A 100 -18.38 -12.25 7.07
C GLU A 100 -17.10 -11.43 7.09
N ASN A 101 -16.20 -11.71 8.04
CA ASN A 101 -14.91 -11.02 8.11
C ASN A 101 -14.05 -11.24 6.85
N LEU A 102 -14.11 -12.40 6.19
CA LEU A 102 -13.41 -12.59 4.91
C LEU A 102 -14.04 -11.80 3.77
N ALA A 103 -15.36 -11.59 3.79
CA ALA A 103 -16.03 -10.72 2.83
C ALA A 103 -15.59 -9.25 3.04
N ASP A 104 -15.58 -8.78 4.28
CA ASP A 104 -15.11 -7.43 4.62
C ASP A 104 -13.64 -7.23 4.24
N ALA A 105 -12.79 -8.23 4.51
CA ALA A 105 -11.39 -8.21 4.08
C ALA A 105 -11.24 -8.06 2.56
N LYS A 106 -12.09 -8.73 1.76
CA LYS A 106 -12.09 -8.57 0.29
C LYS A 106 -12.51 -7.17 -0.14
N VAL A 107 -13.51 -6.59 0.52
CA VAL A 107 -13.96 -5.20 0.27
C VAL A 107 -12.82 -4.22 0.56
N ALA A 108 -12.18 -4.34 1.73
CA ALA A 108 -11.04 -3.51 2.10
C ALA A 108 -9.88 -3.63 1.10
N VAL A 109 -9.59 -4.86 0.63
CA VAL A 109 -8.57 -5.10 -0.40
C VAL A 109 -8.91 -4.44 -1.73
N ALA A 110 -10.15 -4.55 -2.18
CA ALA A 110 -10.61 -3.90 -3.41
C ALA A 110 -10.53 -2.37 -3.29
N ALA A 111 -10.81 -1.81 -2.12
CA ALA A 111 -10.72 -0.38 -1.88
C ALA A 111 -9.27 0.13 -2.06
N PHE A 112 -8.28 -0.53 -1.45
CA PHE A 112 -6.91 -0.04 -1.52
C PHE A 112 -6.17 -0.41 -2.82
N ALA A 113 -6.57 -1.49 -3.49
CA ALA A 113 -6.02 -1.86 -4.80
C ALA A 113 -6.34 -0.80 -5.88
N ASN A 114 -7.41 -0.03 -5.69
CA ASN A 114 -7.86 1.03 -6.60
C ASN A 114 -7.50 2.44 -6.12
N LEU A 115 -6.63 2.58 -5.11
CA LEU A 115 -6.19 3.90 -4.64
C LEU A 115 -5.45 4.64 -5.76
N ASP A 116 -5.95 5.84 -6.07
CA ASP A 116 -5.20 6.78 -6.88
C ASP A 116 -4.09 7.40 -6.02
N LEU A 117 -2.85 7.09 -6.38
CA LEU A 117 -1.64 7.62 -5.73
C LEU A 117 -1.07 8.84 -6.49
N SER A 118 -1.77 9.31 -7.53
CA SER A 118 -1.38 10.51 -8.26
C SER A 118 -1.70 11.77 -7.44
N GLY A 119 -0.86 12.80 -7.57
CA GLY A 119 -1.10 14.11 -6.95
C GLY A 119 -0.77 14.25 -5.46
N SER A 120 -0.47 13.17 -4.74
CA SER A 120 -0.03 13.23 -3.32
C SER A 120 1.48 13.02 -3.16
N THR A 121 2.04 13.47 -2.04
CA THR A 121 3.44 13.17 -1.72
C THR A 121 3.64 11.68 -1.46
N ALA A 122 4.85 11.16 -1.69
CA ALA A 122 5.16 9.76 -1.43
C ALA A 122 4.89 9.32 0.01
N ARG A 123 5.01 10.25 0.97
CA ARG A 123 4.72 9.99 2.38
C ARG A 123 3.22 9.80 2.61
N GLU A 124 2.39 10.70 2.09
CA GLU A 124 0.93 10.61 2.20
C GLU A 124 0.41 9.34 1.53
N ASN A 125 0.89 9.03 0.32
CA ASN A 125 0.58 7.78 -0.38
C ASN A 125 0.88 6.55 0.47
N PHE A 126 2.03 6.53 1.14
CA PHE A 126 2.41 5.41 2.00
C PHE A 126 1.55 5.31 3.26
N GLU A 127 1.19 6.43 3.89
CA GLU A 127 0.31 6.46 5.05
C GLU A 127 -1.10 5.98 4.69
N THR A 128 -1.64 6.40 3.56
CA THR A 128 -2.95 5.95 3.03
C THR A 128 -2.95 4.45 2.74
N VAL A 129 -1.95 3.94 2.03
CA VAL A 129 -1.80 2.49 1.76
C VAL A 129 -1.67 1.72 3.07
N ARG A 130 -0.90 2.22 4.03
CA ARG A 130 -0.72 1.56 5.33
C ARG A 130 -2.03 1.47 6.11
N ALA A 131 -2.80 2.54 6.16
CA ALA A 131 -4.08 2.58 6.86
C ALA A 131 -5.06 1.57 6.25
N ALA A 132 -5.21 1.59 4.92
CA ALA A 132 -6.15 0.69 4.24
C ALA A 132 -5.74 -0.80 4.33
N VAL A 133 -4.43 -1.09 4.33
CA VAL A 133 -3.91 -2.43 4.58
C VAL A 133 -4.17 -2.90 6.02
N ALA A 134 -4.16 -1.98 7.00
CA ALA A 134 -4.40 -2.33 8.40
C ALA A 134 -5.80 -2.88 8.63
N GLU A 135 -6.80 -2.29 7.97
CA GLU A 135 -8.20 -2.74 8.01
C GLU A 135 -8.36 -4.16 7.48
N ALA A 136 -7.88 -4.44 6.27
CA ALA A 136 -7.92 -5.78 5.69
C ALA A 136 -7.22 -6.82 6.60
N LYS A 137 -6.10 -6.45 7.23
CA LYS A 137 -5.37 -7.33 8.15
C LYS A 137 -6.16 -7.62 9.43
N GLU A 138 -6.92 -6.66 9.94
CA GLU A 138 -7.73 -6.88 11.14
C GLU A 138 -8.87 -7.85 10.85
N HIS A 139 -9.59 -7.67 9.74
CA HIS A 139 -10.62 -8.62 9.32
C HIS A 139 -10.07 -10.04 9.15
N ILE A 140 -8.90 -10.21 8.52
CA ILE A 140 -8.23 -11.52 8.40
C ILE A 140 -7.87 -12.11 9.77
N ARG A 141 -7.39 -11.28 10.70
CA ARG A 141 -7.05 -11.70 12.07
C ARG A 141 -8.29 -12.18 12.82
N VAL A 142 -9.39 -11.44 12.73
CA VAL A 142 -10.68 -11.80 13.36
C VAL A 142 -11.24 -13.07 12.72
N ALA A 143 -11.22 -13.18 11.39
CA ALA A 143 -11.61 -14.41 10.68
C ALA A 143 -10.81 -15.62 11.17
N HIS A 144 -9.48 -15.50 11.23
CA HIS A 144 -8.63 -16.57 11.75
C HIS A 144 -8.96 -16.94 13.20
N LYS A 145 -9.21 -15.95 14.07
CA LYS A 145 -9.63 -16.19 15.46
C LYS A 145 -10.94 -16.97 15.52
N ASN A 146 -11.93 -16.58 14.72
CA ASN A 146 -13.21 -17.28 14.65
C ASN A 146 -13.02 -18.73 14.18
N LEU A 147 -12.17 -18.99 13.18
CA LEU A 147 -11.87 -20.35 12.74
C LEU A 147 -11.20 -21.20 13.84
N MET A 148 -10.31 -20.62 14.64
CA MET A 148 -9.74 -21.32 15.80
C MET A 148 -10.81 -21.67 16.84
N MET A 149 -11.76 -20.75 17.09
CA MET A 149 -12.88 -20.99 18.00
C MET A 149 -13.82 -22.08 17.48
N ALA A 150 -14.12 -22.08 16.18
CA ALA A 150 -14.88 -23.15 15.53
C ALA A 150 -14.19 -24.52 15.69
N VAL A 151 -12.88 -24.60 15.46
CA VAL A 151 -12.13 -25.86 15.65
C VAL A 151 -12.16 -26.31 17.11
N ARG A 152 -12.08 -25.36 18.05
CA ARG A 152 -12.10 -25.65 19.49
C ARG A 152 -13.47 -26.18 19.94
N SER A 153 -14.57 -25.57 19.52
CA SER A 153 -15.92 -26.04 19.86
C SER A 153 -16.18 -27.45 19.29
N LEU A 154 -15.64 -27.76 18.10
CA LEU A 154 -15.73 -29.10 17.50
C LEU A 154 -14.84 -30.17 18.16
N LYS A 155 -13.93 -29.79 19.06
CA LYS A 155 -13.03 -30.74 19.74
C LYS A 155 -13.65 -31.33 21.02
N GLY A 156 -14.76 -30.76 21.51
CA GLY A 156 -15.33 -31.10 22.82
C GLY A 156 -14.40 -30.66 23.99
N PRO A 157 -14.87 -30.71 25.25
CA PRO A 157 -13.99 -30.54 26.40
C PRO A 157 -12.91 -31.62 26.35
N ASN A 158 -11.64 -31.24 26.53
CA ASN A 158 -10.48 -32.15 26.50
C ASN A 158 -10.80 -33.47 27.23
N THR A 159 -11.07 -34.54 26.50
CA THR A 159 -10.87 -35.90 27.00
C THR A 159 -9.38 -36.13 26.94
N GLY A 160 -8.68 -35.63 27.95
CA GLY A 160 -7.31 -36.02 28.23
C GLY A 160 -7.32 -37.49 28.63
N ASN A 161 -6.95 -38.34 27.67
CA ASN A 161 -6.34 -39.64 27.94
C ASN A 161 -4.88 -39.53 27.49
#